data_AF-A0A6M3XLF7-F1
#
_entry.id   AF-A0A6M3XLF7-F1
#
_cell.length_a   1.000
_cell.length_b   1.000
_cell.length_c   1.000
_cell.angle_alpha   90.00
_cell.angle_beta   90.00
_cell.angle_gamma   90.00
#
_symmetry.space_group_name_H-M   'P 1'
#
loop_
_entity.id
_entity.type
_entity.pdbx_description
1 polymer ?
#
loop_
_entity_poly.entity_id
_entity_poly.type
_entity_poly.pdbx_seq_one_letter_code
_entity_poly.pdbx_strand_id
1 'polypeptide(L)'
;MPEKLLPILTNFNDYRYFLIEGGRGGGKSQAVSRLVLYLAEKKALRIVCGREIQNSISESVYSLLTDLINKNKLYFDVFATKINHKQTGTTINFRGFREQGVFNIQGMEGVDLLWIDEAQAITKQTLDVLIPTIRKDKAKIFFTMNRFIEHDPVYMAFVGRKDCLHIHINYDENIYCTQALKTEAEECRLKSLSDYAHIWLGEPVAKTEDSLFSFQELRDTKKNIYPLRENYGYKIGGFDIARYGDDKCACVILRQNGALHWEQVFVDQWEHKDLNYTTGRILLTSNEQNVNKSIIDEDGIGAGPFDTLNKGRGLQNFVGFRNPAIGYSENKSFGNARTLNAYKLKDMIMKGHLVITDENLIKELTTLKYTFDHNQRRILISKEKMRTDNIPSPNLADALIMAVSLIGEINYAQETQFQHQPQYSKDSNLFNLAGIK
;
A
#
# COMPACT_ATOMS: atom_id res chain seq x y z
N MET A 1 3.48 3.95 -34.74
CA MET A 1 3.21 3.67 -33.31
C MET A 1 1.95 2.84 -33.21
N PRO A 2 1.75 2.02 -32.16
CA PRO A 2 0.52 1.24 -31.99
C PRO A 2 -0.73 2.10 -32.15
N GLU A 3 -1.78 1.55 -32.77
CA GLU A 3 -3.02 2.29 -33.03
C GLU A 3 -3.67 2.80 -31.73
N LYS A 4 -3.65 1.96 -30.68
CA LYS A 4 -4.16 2.29 -29.35
C LYS A 4 -3.46 3.49 -28.70
N LEU A 5 -2.25 3.85 -29.16
CA LEU A 5 -1.52 5.03 -28.70
C LEU A 5 -1.75 6.27 -29.56
N LEU A 6 -2.43 6.20 -30.72
CA LEU A 6 -2.74 7.38 -31.55
C LEU A 6 -3.48 8.52 -30.82
N PRO A 7 -4.35 8.27 -29.82
CA PRO A 7 -5.01 9.34 -29.08
C PRO A 7 -4.07 10.36 -28.44
N ILE A 8 -2.81 10.00 -28.13
CA ILE A 8 -1.82 10.96 -27.62
C ILE A 8 -1.47 12.06 -28.65
N LEU A 9 -1.74 11.80 -29.94
CA LEU A 9 -1.58 12.76 -31.04
C LEU A 9 -2.91 13.45 -31.38
N THR A 10 -3.96 12.66 -31.61
CA THR A 10 -5.24 13.18 -32.13
C THR A 10 -6.01 14.00 -31.09
N ASN A 11 -5.84 13.70 -29.81
CA ASN A 11 -6.51 14.35 -28.69
C ASN A 11 -5.53 15.16 -27.82
N PHE A 12 -4.34 15.47 -28.35
CA PHE A 12 -3.26 16.12 -27.60
C PHE A 12 -3.69 17.44 -26.93
N ASN A 13 -4.58 18.20 -27.56
CA ASN A 13 -5.03 19.49 -27.03
C ASN A 13 -6.11 19.37 -25.96
N ASP A 14 -6.82 18.25 -25.89
CA ASP A 14 -7.98 18.05 -24.99
C ASP A 14 -7.55 17.79 -23.54
N TYR A 15 -6.33 17.29 -23.35
CA TYR A 15 -5.85 16.81 -22.04
C TYR A 15 -4.58 17.54 -21.60
N ARG A 16 -4.46 17.76 -20.28
CA ARG A 16 -3.22 18.24 -19.66
C ARG A 16 -2.29 17.09 -19.31
N TYR A 17 -2.87 15.99 -18.82
CA TYR A 17 -2.16 14.81 -18.36
C TYR A 17 -2.35 13.64 -19.32
N PHE A 18 -1.34 12.79 -19.42
CA PHE A 18 -1.35 11.58 -20.23
C PHE A 18 -0.76 10.45 -19.40
N LEU A 19 -1.58 9.48 -19.01
CA LEU A 19 -1.17 8.28 -18.27
C LEU A 19 -1.17 7.10 -19.22
N ILE A 20 0.01 6.58 -19.54
CA ILE A 20 0.17 5.42 -20.42
C ILE A 20 0.78 4.29 -19.60
N GLU A 21 0.01 3.23 -19.35
CA GLU A 21 0.42 2.12 -18.52
C GLU A 21 0.17 0.75 -19.18
N GLY A 22 0.65 -0.32 -18.56
CA GLY A 22 0.60 -1.70 -19.07
C GLY A 22 1.93 -2.43 -18.90
N GLY A 23 2.06 -3.62 -19.45
CA GLY A 23 3.25 -4.46 -19.35
C GLY A 23 4.42 -4.05 -20.25
N ARG A 24 5.49 -4.85 -20.20
CA ARG A 24 6.64 -4.73 -21.11
C ARG A 24 6.20 -4.90 -22.57
N GLY A 25 6.95 -4.30 -23.49
CA GLY A 25 6.70 -4.48 -24.93
C GLY A 25 5.52 -3.69 -25.52
N GLY A 26 4.73 -2.96 -24.72
CA GLY A 26 3.59 -2.15 -25.22
C GLY A 26 3.95 -0.93 -26.07
N GLY A 27 5.25 -0.60 -26.24
CA GLY A 27 5.68 0.50 -27.13
C GLY A 27 5.46 1.91 -26.57
N LYS A 28 5.15 2.04 -25.27
CA LYS A 28 4.84 3.29 -24.57
C LYS A 28 5.93 4.36 -24.74
N SER A 29 7.15 4.09 -24.30
CA SER A 29 8.27 5.04 -24.36
C SER A 29 8.66 5.37 -25.81
N GLN A 30 8.59 4.40 -26.73
CA GLN A 30 8.80 4.61 -28.17
C GLN A 30 7.79 5.60 -28.77
N ALA A 31 6.52 5.51 -28.39
CA ALA A 31 5.48 6.40 -28.88
C ALA A 31 5.70 7.84 -28.37
N VAL A 32 5.94 8.01 -27.06
CA VAL A 32 6.17 9.33 -26.46
C VAL A 32 7.46 9.96 -26.98
N SER A 33 8.56 9.21 -27.12
CA SER A 33 9.80 9.74 -27.72
C SER A 33 9.60 10.30 -29.13
N ARG A 34 8.84 9.61 -29.98
CA ARG A 34 8.56 10.06 -31.34
C ARG A 34 7.67 11.30 -31.36
N LEU A 35 6.67 11.36 -30.48
CA LEU A 35 5.85 12.56 -30.30
C LEU A 35 6.69 13.76 -29.86
N VAL A 36 7.57 13.58 -28.86
CA VAL A 36 8.47 14.62 -28.34
C VAL A 36 9.37 15.17 -29.46
N LEU A 37 10.01 14.29 -30.24
CA LEU A 37 10.87 14.71 -31.35
C LEU A 37 10.08 15.44 -32.45
N TYR A 38 8.88 14.95 -32.78
CA TYR A 38 7.99 15.62 -33.73
C TYR A 38 7.61 17.03 -33.27
N LEU A 39 7.20 17.20 -32.00
CA LEU A 39 6.85 18.51 -31.45
C LEU A 39 8.05 19.45 -31.42
N ALA A 40 9.23 18.94 -31.07
CA ALA A 40 10.47 19.69 -31.06
C ALA A 40 10.83 20.26 -32.44
N GLU A 41 10.51 19.54 -33.51
CA GLU A 41 10.70 19.99 -34.88
C GLU A 41 9.70 21.09 -35.29
N LYS A 42 8.49 21.10 -34.72
CA LYS A 42 7.40 22.02 -35.11
C LYS A 42 7.31 23.29 -34.26
N LYS A 43 7.84 23.28 -33.04
CA LYS A 43 7.69 24.37 -32.07
C LYS A 43 8.99 24.60 -31.32
N ALA A 44 9.13 25.78 -30.72
CA ALA A 44 10.19 26.10 -29.76
C ALA A 44 9.68 25.78 -28.34
N LEU A 45 10.14 24.68 -27.76
CA LEU A 45 9.64 24.11 -26.51
C LEU A 45 10.77 23.91 -25.50
N ARG A 46 10.43 23.97 -24.21
CA ARG A 46 11.27 23.49 -23.11
C ARG A 46 10.69 22.16 -22.61
N ILE A 47 11.41 21.08 -22.87
CA ILE A 47 11.00 19.72 -22.55
C ILE A 47 11.90 19.17 -21.44
N VAL A 48 11.29 18.55 -20.44
CA VAL A 48 12.00 17.82 -19.39
C VAL A 48 11.54 16.38 -19.39
N CYS A 49 12.49 15.48 -19.54
CA CYS A 49 12.32 14.04 -19.38
C CYS A 49 12.90 13.63 -18.03
N GLY A 50 12.22 12.79 -17.24
CA GLY A 50 12.78 12.39 -15.95
C GLY A 50 12.24 11.10 -15.36
N ARG A 51 12.83 10.72 -14.22
CA ARG A 51 12.50 9.55 -13.39
C ARG A 51 12.65 9.93 -11.90
N GLU A 52 12.18 9.10 -10.97
CA GLU A 52 12.32 9.37 -9.52
C GLU A 52 13.79 9.55 -9.14
N ILE A 53 14.63 8.54 -9.40
CA ILE A 53 16.08 8.58 -9.15
C ILE A 53 16.78 8.36 -10.49
N GLN A 54 17.83 9.13 -10.76
CA GLN A 54 18.65 8.99 -11.96
C GLN A 54 20.12 8.79 -11.58
N ASN A 55 20.57 7.53 -11.57
CA ASN A 55 21.96 7.20 -11.27
C ASN A 55 22.89 7.48 -12.46
N SER A 56 22.39 7.34 -13.69
CA SER A 56 23.13 7.68 -14.91
C SER A 56 22.20 8.23 -16.00
N ILE A 57 22.72 9.10 -16.87
CA ILE A 57 21.98 9.64 -18.02
C ILE A 57 21.86 8.59 -19.13
N SER A 58 22.88 7.74 -19.29
CA SER A 58 23.03 6.72 -20.33
C SER A 58 22.00 5.59 -20.28
N GLU A 59 21.34 5.37 -19.14
CA GLU A 59 20.38 4.26 -18.96
C GLU A 59 18.91 4.63 -19.19
N SER A 60 18.66 5.85 -19.71
CA SER A 60 17.32 6.42 -19.76
C SER A 60 16.80 6.65 -21.19
N VAL A 61 15.60 7.24 -21.27
CA VAL A 61 14.97 7.77 -22.49
C VAL A 61 15.88 8.68 -23.34
N TYR A 62 16.96 9.20 -22.78
CA TYR A 62 18.03 9.89 -23.53
C TYR A 62 18.60 9.03 -24.66
N SER A 63 18.95 7.77 -24.36
CA SER A 63 19.55 6.86 -25.33
C SER A 63 18.55 6.54 -26.44
N LEU A 64 17.28 6.29 -26.07
CA LEU A 64 16.20 6.09 -27.04
C LEU A 64 16.00 7.30 -27.97
N LEU A 65 15.96 8.52 -27.43
CA LEU A 65 15.82 9.74 -28.23
C LEU A 65 17.03 9.92 -29.16
N THR A 66 18.24 9.68 -28.66
CA THR A 66 19.48 9.77 -29.44
C THR A 66 19.50 8.76 -30.59
N ASP A 67 19.10 7.51 -30.33
CA ASP A 67 18.99 6.47 -31.35
C ASP A 67 17.98 6.85 -32.43
N LEU A 68 16.83 7.40 -32.04
CA LEU A 68 15.83 7.88 -32.99
C LEU A 68 16.34 9.06 -33.82
N ILE A 69 17.05 10.01 -33.22
CA ILE A 69 17.67 11.13 -33.93
C ILE A 69 18.69 10.62 -34.95
N ASN A 70 19.61 9.76 -34.54
CA ASN A 70 20.67 9.23 -35.40
C ASN A 70 20.10 8.37 -36.53
N LYS A 71 19.20 7.45 -36.19
CA LYS A 71 18.57 6.53 -37.16
C LYS A 71 17.80 7.27 -38.24
N ASN A 72 17.08 8.33 -37.88
CA ASN A 72 16.26 9.11 -38.82
C ASN A 72 16.96 10.37 -39.34
N LYS A 73 18.24 10.59 -38.98
CA LYS A 73 19.05 11.76 -39.36
C LYS A 73 18.34 13.09 -39.07
N LEU A 74 17.73 13.20 -37.90
CA LEU A 74 16.96 14.39 -37.50
C LEU A 74 17.86 15.57 -37.16
N TYR A 75 17.33 16.79 -37.27
CA TYR A 75 18.12 18.02 -37.17
C TYR A 75 18.33 18.50 -35.73
N PHE A 76 19.03 17.70 -34.93
CA PHE A 76 19.33 17.94 -33.51
C PHE A 76 20.83 17.98 -33.23
N ASP A 77 21.21 18.73 -32.19
CA ASP A 77 22.50 18.61 -31.50
C ASP A 77 22.30 17.79 -30.23
N VAL A 78 23.08 16.72 -30.09
CA VAL A 78 23.05 15.82 -28.93
C VAL A 78 24.27 16.11 -28.06
N PHE A 79 24.03 16.52 -26.82
CA PHE A 79 25.05 16.80 -25.81
C PHE A 79 24.93 15.80 -24.65
N ALA A 80 25.97 15.70 -23.82
CA ALA A 80 26.02 14.76 -22.70
C ALA A 80 24.79 14.76 -21.77
N THR A 81 24.14 15.91 -21.58
CA THR A 81 23.02 16.07 -20.64
C THR A 81 21.76 16.69 -21.23
N LYS A 82 21.77 17.02 -22.53
CA LYS A 82 20.66 17.71 -23.20
C LYS A 82 20.65 17.46 -24.70
N ILE A 83 19.49 17.65 -25.31
CA ILE A 83 19.30 17.57 -26.76
C ILE A 83 18.64 18.87 -27.22
N ASN A 84 19.17 19.49 -28.28
CA ASN A 84 18.63 20.73 -28.83
C ASN A 84 18.21 20.54 -30.29
N HIS A 85 17.03 21.01 -30.66
CA HIS A 85 16.66 21.10 -32.08
C HIS A 85 17.32 22.32 -32.71
N LYS A 86 18.04 22.12 -33.82
CA LYS A 86 18.91 23.13 -34.43
C LYS A 86 18.17 24.34 -34.99
N GLN A 87 16.93 24.15 -35.44
CA GLN A 87 16.17 25.21 -36.10
C GLN A 87 15.16 25.90 -35.18
N THR A 88 14.38 25.14 -34.41
CA THR A 88 13.33 25.71 -33.54
C THR A 88 13.89 26.19 -32.20
N GLY A 89 15.09 25.76 -31.83
CA GLY A 89 15.66 26.04 -30.51
C GLY A 89 15.00 25.25 -29.38
N THR A 90 14.19 24.22 -29.67
CA THR A 90 13.65 23.33 -28.63
C THR A 90 14.79 22.71 -27.83
N THR A 91 14.62 22.66 -26.51
CA THR A 91 15.56 22.03 -25.58
C THR A 91 14.89 20.85 -24.89
N ILE A 92 15.58 19.72 -24.81
CA ILE A 92 15.16 18.51 -24.08
C ILE A 92 16.23 18.23 -23.01
N ASN A 93 15.84 18.32 -21.75
CA ASN A 93 16.72 18.08 -20.59
C ASN A 93 16.30 16.82 -19.85
N PHE A 94 17.25 16.16 -19.17
CA PHE A 94 17.04 14.89 -18.48
C PHE A 94 17.32 15.03 -16.99
N ARG A 95 16.40 14.56 -16.13
CA ARG A 95 16.48 14.76 -14.67
C ARG A 95 16.03 13.55 -13.84
N GLY A 96 16.71 13.32 -12.72
CA GLY A 96 16.18 12.58 -11.58
C GLY A 96 15.51 13.56 -10.61
N PHE A 97 14.29 13.31 -10.18
CA PHE A 97 13.54 14.22 -9.30
C PHE A 97 13.96 14.12 -7.82
N ARG A 98 14.67 13.05 -7.46
CA ARG A 98 15.37 12.89 -6.19
C ARG A 98 16.85 12.63 -6.42
N GLU A 99 17.64 13.37 -5.65
CA GLU A 99 19.09 13.21 -5.59
C GLU A 99 19.50 13.28 -4.12
N GLN A 100 20.17 12.23 -3.61
CA GLN A 100 20.56 12.10 -2.20
C GLN A 100 19.41 12.40 -1.21
N GLY A 101 18.18 11.99 -1.55
CA GLY A 101 16.99 12.19 -0.72
C GLY A 101 16.33 13.56 -0.83
N VAL A 102 16.93 14.53 -1.53
CA VAL A 102 16.40 15.90 -1.70
C VAL A 102 15.67 16.04 -3.04
N PHE A 103 14.60 16.85 -3.08
CA PHE A 103 13.90 17.18 -4.32
C PHE A 103 14.75 18.04 -5.26
N ASN A 104 14.97 17.56 -6.48
CA ASN A 104 15.69 18.27 -7.53
C ASN A 104 14.71 18.82 -8.59
N ILE A 105 14.15 20.00 -8.32
CA ILE A 105 13.19 20.70 -9.20
C ILE A 105 13.77 21.94 -9.88
N GLN A 106 15.09 22.14 -9.81
CA GLN A 106 15.75 23.27 -10.48
C GLN A 106 15.64 23.13 -12.00
N GLY A 107 15.44 24.25 -12.71
CA GLY A 107 15.33 24.27 -14.17
C GLY A 107 13.96 23.82 -14.72
N MET A 108 12.95 23.70 -13.86
CA MET A 108 11.57 23.39 -14.23
C MET A 108 10.76 24.64 -14.62
N GLU A 109 11.37 25.82 -14.56
CA GLU A 109 10.74 27.07 -14.98
C GLU A 109 10.46 27.09 -16.48
N GLY A 110 9.22 27.39 -16.84
CA GLY A 110 8.80 27.53 -18.22
C GLY A 110 8.76 26.21 -19.01
N VAL A 111 8.71 25.06 -18.35
CA VAL A 111 8.53 23.76 -19.00
C VAL A 111 7.20 23.70 -19.76
N ASP A 112 7.27 23.37 -21.05
CA ASP A 112 6.12 23.18 -21.93
C ASP A 112 5.66 21.72 -21.96
N LEU A 113 6.59 20.77 -21.79
CA LEU A 113 6.28 19.34 -21.73
C LEU A 113 7.15 18.67 -20.69
N LEU A 114 6.52 17.99 -19.73
CA LEU A 114 7.18 17.09 -18.80
C LEU A 114 6.84 15.65 -19.19
N TRP A 115 7.85 14.80 -19.34
CA TRP A 115 7.67 13.36 -19.52
C TRP A 115 8.39 12.60 -18.43
N ILE A 116 7.63 11.83 -17.64
CA ILE A 116 8.15 10.94 -16.62
C ILE A 116 8.04 9.51 -17.13
N ASP A 117 9.21 8.89 -17.34
CA ASP A 117 9.29 7.48 -17.69
C ASP A 117 9.54 6.64 -16.44
N GLU A 118 9.17 5.35 -16.47
CA GLU A 118 9.19 4.49 -15.28
C GLU A 118 8.44 5.11 -14.08
N ALA A 119 7.30 5.73 -14.36
CA ALA A 119 6.58 6.55 -13.38
C ALA A 119 6.03 5.76 -12.18
N GLN A 120 6.04 4.42 -12.21
CA GLN A 120 5.76 3.59 -11.04
C GLN A 120 6.75 3.80 -9.88
N ALA A 121 7.97 4.28 -10.17
CA ALA A 121 8.94 4.60 -9.13
C ALA A 121 8.67 5.95 -8.43
N ILE A 122 7.76 6.77 -8.96
CA ILE A 122 7.47 8.09 -8.40
C ILE A 122 6.75 7.96 -7.05
N THR A 123 7.32 8.54 -6.02
CA THR A 123 6.69 8.61 -4.69
C THR A 123 5.60 9.67 -4.66
N LYS A 124 4.60 9.53 -3.77
CA LYS A 124 3.55 10.54 -3.57
C LYS A 124 4.14 11.91 -3.24
N GLN A 125 5.17 11.94 -2.39
CA GLN A 125 5.83 13.19 -2.00
C GLN A 125 6.49 13.89 -3.19
N THR A 126 7.19 13.13 -4.06
CA THR A 126 7.75 13.69 -5.30
C THR A 126 6.65 14.20 -6.22
N LEU A 127 5.55 13.46 -6.36
CA LEU A 127 4.44 13.88 -7.18
C LEU A 127 3.81 15.19 -6.69
N ASP A 128 3.59 15.31 -5.38
CA ASP A 128 2.98 16.49 -4.75
C ASP A 128 3.85 17.76 -4.92
N VAL A 129 5.18 17.61 -5.05
CA VAL A 129 6.10 18.73 -5.33
C VAL A 129 6.22 19.01 -6.83
N LEU A 130 6.27 17.95 -7.64
CA LEU A 130 6.55 18.05 -9.07
C LEU A 130 5.41 18.67 -9.86
N ILE A 131 4.16 18.25 -9.60
CA ILE A 131 3.01 18.71 -10.40
C ILE A 131 2.75 20.21 -10.25
N PRO A 132 2.77 20.82 -9.04
CA PRO A 132 2.61 22.26 -8.89
C PRO A 132 3.76 23.09 -9.46
N THR A 133 4.93 22.48 -9.67
CA THR A 133 6.09 23.16 -10.26
C THR A 133 5.89 23.46 -11.75
N ILE A 134 5.04 22.69 -12.45
CA ILE A 134 4.71 22.92 -13.87
C ILE A 134 3.58 23.94 -13.99
N ARG A 135 3.96 25.22 -14.15
CA ARG A 135 3.04 26.36 -14.04
C ARG A 135 2.40 26.83 -15.35
N LYS A 136 2.94 26.50 -16.52
CA LYS A 136 2.37 26.94 -17.80
C LYS A 136 1.01 26.28 -18.03
N ASP A 137 -0.02 27.08 -18.32
CA ASP A 137 -1.40 26.60 -18.49
C ASP A 137 -1.55 25.52 -19.57
N LYS A 138 -0.79 25.65 -20.66
CA LYS A 138 -0.80 24.73 -21.80
C LYS A 138 0.25 23.63 -21.70
N ALA A 139 0.97 23.53 -20.57
CA ALA A 139 1.97 22.49 -20.40
C ALA A 139 1.33 21.10 -20.44
N LYS A 140 2.03 20.14 -21.03
CA LYS A 140 1.61 18.74 -21.10
C LYS A 140 2.47 17.88 -20.19
N ILE A 141 1.85 16.92 -19.50
CA ILE A 141 2.54 16.04 -18.55
C ILE A 141 2.24 14.60 -18.93
N PHE A 142 3.28 13.87 -19.34
CA PHE A 142 3.21 12.46 -19.73
C PHE A 142 3.80 11.57 -18.65
N PHE A 143 3.12 10.47 -18.37
CA PHE A 143 3.59 9.37 -17.54
C PHE A 143 3.59 8.08 -18.37
N THR A 144 4.73 7.42 -18.43
CA THR A 144 4.83 6.05 -18.94
C THR A 144 5.25 5.14 -17.80
N MET A 145 4.47 4.10 -17.52
CA MET A 145 4.75 3.19 -16.40
C MET A 145 4.35 1.75 -16.69
N ASN A 146 5.00 0.83 -15.99
CA ASN A 146 4.47 -0.51 -15.76
C ASN A 146 4.02 -0.53 -14.30
N ARG A 147 2.74 -0.77 -14.03
CA ARG A 147 2.24 -0.75 -12.66
C ARG A 147 3.01 -1.77 -11.81
N PHE A 148 3.44 -1.36 -10.63
CA PHE A 148 4.11 -2.23 -9.67
C PHE A 148 3.14 -2.74 -8.63
N ILE A 149 2.45 -1.84 -7.94
CA ILE A 149 1.43 -2.17 -6.94
C ILE A 149 0.09 -1.53 -7.28
N GLU A 150 -0.97 -1.99 -6.61
CA GLU A 150 -2.32 -1.46 -6.85
C GLU A 150 -2.40 0.06 -6.65
N HIS A 151 -1.63 0.56 -5.69
CA HIS A 151 -1.67 1.94 -5.24
C HIS A 151 -0.47 2.77 -5.67
N ASP A 152 0.11 2.50 -6.84
CA ASP A 152 1.16 3.36 -7.40
C ASP A 152 0.69 4.83 -7.40
N PRO A 153 1.46 5.77 -6.82
CA PRO A 153 1.00 7.14 -6.60
C PRO A 153 0.52 7.85 -7.86
N VAL A 154 1.23 7.68 -8.98
CA VAL A 154 0.88 8.27 -10.28
C VAL A 154 -0.43 7.68 -10.81
N TYR A 155 -0.59 6.36 -10.76
CA TYR A 155 -1.82 5.72 -11.22
C TYR A 155 -3.02 6.23 -10.42
N MET A 156 -2.93 6.19 -9.08
CA MET A 156 -4.01 6.64 -8.19
C MET A 156 -4.35 8.13 -8.37
N ALA A 157 -3.35 8.97 -8.65
CA ALA A 157 -3.57 10.39 -8.82
C ALA A 157 -4.25 10.75 -10.15
N PHE A 158 -4.06 9.96 -11.20
CA PHE A 158 -4.46 10.35 -12.57
C PHE A 158 -5.50 9.45 -13.24
N VAL A 159 -5.69 8.21 -12.79
CA VAL A 159 -6.73 7.34 -13.31
C VAL A 159 -8.11 7.97 -13.08
N GLY A 160 -8.95 7.99 -14.12
CA GLY A 160 -10.31 8.53 -14.06
C GLY A 160 -10.42 10.06 -14.00
N ARG A 161 -9.32 10.81 -14.01
CA ARG A 161 -9.37 12.28 -14.07
C ARG A 161 -9.84 12.76 -15.44
N LYS A 162 -10.76 13.72 -15.46
CA LYS A 162 -11.31 14.30 -16.70
C LYS A 162 -10.27 15.00 -17.57
N ASP A 163 -9.23 15.55 -16.97
CA ASP A 163 -8.13 16.25 -17.65
C ASP A 163 -6.93 15.34 -17.97
N CYS A 164 -7.10 14.01 -17.82
CA CYS A 164 -6.09 13.00 -18.09
C CYS A 164 -6.56 12.01 -19.16
N LEU A 165 -5.76 11.87 -20.22
CA LEU A 165 -5.91 10.77 -21.16
C LEU A 165 -5.22 9.52 -20.57
N HIS A 166 -6.00 8.52 -20.19
CA HIS A 166 -5.48 7.23 -19.71
C HIS A 166 -5.56 6.17 -20.80
N ILE A 167 -4.43 5.51 -21.08
CA ILE A 167 -4.33 4.41 -22.04
C ILE A 167 -3.58 3.24 -21.39
N HIS A 168 -4.22 2.08 -21.34
CA HIS A 168 -3.58 0.80 -21.01
C HIS A 168 -3.12 0.12 -22.31
N ILE A 169 -1.88 -0.35 -22.41
CA ILE A 169 -1.40 -1.09 -23.59
C ILE A 169 -0.31 -2.13 -23.25
N ASN A 170 -0.50 -3.33 -23.80
CA ASN A 170 0.41 -4.47 -23.64
C ASN A 170 1.11 -4.86 -24.95
N TYR A 171 1.99 -5.86 -24.87
CA TYR A 171 2.86 -6.28 -25.98
C TYR A 171 2.09 -6.91 -27.16
N ASP A 172 0.95 -7.54 -26.87
CA ASP A 172 0.02 -8.18 -27.82
C ASP A 172 -0.75 -7.15 -28.66
N GLU A 173 -0.98 -5.96 -28.10
CA GLU A 173 -1.62 -4.84 -28.78
C GLU A 173 -0.61 -3.96 -29.55
N ASN A 174 0.70 -4.20 -29.39
CA ASN A 174 1.74 -3.51 -30.12
C ASN A 174 2.17 -4.30 -31.37
N ILE A 175 1.67 -3.90 -32.54
CA ILE A 175 2.05 -4.49 -33.84
C ILE A 175 3.55 -4.42 -34.16
N TYR A 176 4.30 -3.53 -33.50
CA TYR A 176 5.75 -3.38 -33.64
C TYR A 176 6.54 -4.14 -32.56
N CYS A 177 5.88 -4.92 -31.71
CA CYS A 177 6.54 -5.73 -30.70
C CYS A 177 7.39 -6.83 -31.36
N THR A 178 8.65 -6.92 -30.98
CA THR A 178 9.62 -7.83 -31.61
C THR A 178 9.28 -9.28 -31.30
N GLN A 179 9.64 -10.18 -32.22
CA GLN A 179 9.44 -11.62 -31.99
C GLN A 179 10.20 -12.10 -30.75
N ALA A 180 11.40 -11.54 -30.49
CA ALA A 180 12.17 -11.84 -29.28
C ALA A 180 11.37 -11.56 -27.99
N LEU A 181 10.74 -10.38 -27.88
CA LEU A 181 9.91 -10.04 -26.72
C LEU A 181 8.67 -10.94 -26.62
N LYS A 182 8.04 -11.30 -27.74
CA LYS A 182 6.91 -12.25 -27.75
C LYS A 182 7.33 -13.64 -27.25
N THR A 183 8.52 -14.10 -27.64
CA THR A 183 9.07 -15.38 -27.15
C THR A 183 9.34 -15.33 -25.65
N GLU A 184 9.96 -14.26 -25.14
CA GLU A 184 10.19 -14.07 -23.69
C GLU A 184 8.87 -14.01 -22.89
N ALA A 185 7.84 -13.38 -23.45
CA ALA A 185 6.50 -13.34 -22.85
C ALA A 185 5.91 -14.74 -22.71
N GLU A 186 6.01 -15.55 -23.76
CA GLU A 186 5.51 -16.92 -23.76
C GLU A 186 6.31 -17.83 -22.81
N GLU A 187 7.65 -17.71 -22.80
CA GLU A 187 8.47 -18.42 -21.82
C GLU A 187 8.10 -18.06 -20.38
N CYS A 188 7.88 -16.78 -20.10
CA CYS A 188 7.43 -16.31 -18.79
C CYS A 188 6.06 -16.90 -18.44
N ARG A 189 5.11 -16.89 -19.38
CA ARG A 189 3.77 -17.47 -19.20
C ARG A 189 3.79 -18.95 -18.85
N LEU A 190 4.66 -19.72 -19.50
CA LEU A 190 4.83 -21.16 -19.24
C LEU A 190 5.45 -21.43 -17.86
N LYS A 191 6.34 -20.54 -17.39
CA LYS A 191 7.01 -20.67 -16.09
C LYS A 191 6.13 -20.20 -14.92
N SER A 192 5.43 -19.08 -15.09
CA SER A 192 4.66 -18.43 -14.02
C SER A 192 3.58 -17.53 -14.61
N LEU A 193 2.31 -17.90 -14.40
CA LEU A 193 1.17 -17.08 -14.82
C LEU A 193 1.11 -15.74 -14.06
N SER A 194 1.54 -15.73 -12.79
CA SER A 194 1.57 -14.51 -11.96
C SER A 194 2.61 -13.53 -12.47
N ASP A 195 3.83 -14.00 -12.76
CA ASP A 195 4.87 -13.12 -13.30
C ASP A 195 4.51 -12.65 -14.70
N TYR A 196 3.88 -13.50 -15.50
CA TYR A 196 3.38 -13.11 -16.81
C TYR A 196 2.32 -12.02 -16.73
N ALA A 197 1.32 -12.18 -15.86
CA ALA A 197 0.29 -11.17 -15.61
C ALA A 197 0.92 -9.83 -15.21
N HIS A 198 1.89 -9.87 -14.29
CA HIS A 198 2.55 -8.66 -13.83
C HIS A 198 3.45 -8.01 -14.89
N ILE A 199 4.41 -8.78 -15.43
CA ILE A 199 5.48 -8.28 -16.28
C ILE A 199 4.97 -7.92 -17.68
N TRP A 200 4.09 -8.74 -18.24
CA TRP A 200 3.69 -8.68 -19.65
C TRP A 200 2.28 -8.13 -19.87
N LEU A 201 1.36 -8.38 -18.94
CA LEU A 201 0.01 -7.81 -18.97
C LEU A 201 -0.13 -6.52 -18.13
N GLY A 202 0.90 -6.16 -17.37
CA GLY A 202 0.91 -4.93 -16.58
C GLY A 202 -0.02 -4.95 -15.38
N GLU A 203 -0.44 -6.14 -14.93
CA GLU A 203 -1.20 -6.27 -13.70
C GLU A 203 -0.29 -5.93 -12.50
N PRO A 204 -0.78 -5.21 -11.48
CA PRO A 204 0.00 -4.97 -10.28
C PRO A 204 0.28 -6.29 -9.53
N VAL A 205 1.40 -6.36 -8.82
CA VAL A 205 1.76 -7.54 -8.03
C VAL A 205 0.73 -7.73 -6.91
N ALA A 206 0.11 -8.90 -6.83
CA ALA A 206 -0.87 -9.23 -5.80
C ALA A 206 -0.24 -9.43 -4.40
N LYS A 207 1.02 -9.88 -4.35
CA LYS A 207 1.82 -10.14 -3.14
C LYS A 207 3.32 -10.18 -3.47
N THR A 208 4.17 -9.38 -2.83
CA THR A 208 5.62 -9.57 -2.88
C THR A 208 6.05 -10.71 -1.94
N GLU A 209 7.18 -11.39 -2.16
CA GLU A 209 7.62 -12.52 -1.31
C GLU A 209 7.71 -12.16 0.19
N ASP A 210 8.07 -10.92 0.49
CA ASP A 210 8.20 -10.36 1.84
C ASP A 210 6.87 -9.84 2.41
N SER A 211 5.78 -9.79 1.62
CA SER A 211 4.48 -9.31 2.09
C SER A 211 3.80 -10.32 3.01
N LEU A 212 3.31 -9.84 4.16
CA LEU A 212 2.57 -10.68 5.10
C LEU A 212 1.22 -11.11 4.50
N PHE A 213 0.49 -10.16 3.91
CA PHE A 213 -0.83 -10.35 3.31
C PHE A 213 -0.79 -10.05 1.81
N SER A 214 -1.59 -10.76 1.03
CA SER A 214 -1.98 -10.31 -0.32
C SER A 214 -3.24 -9.45 -0.24
N PHE A 215 -3.44 -8.58 -1.23
CA PHE A 215 -4.67 -7.82 -1.33
C PHE A 215 -5.90 -8.73 -1.49
N GLN A 216 -5.75 -9.82 -2.24
CA GLN A 216 -6.83 -10.79 -2.46
C GLN A 216 -7.24 -11.52 -1.17
N GLU A 217 -6.26 -11.95 -0.36
CA GLU A 217 -6.50 -12.57 0.96
C GLU A 217 -7.37 -11.66 1.85
N LEU A 218 -7.10 -10.35 1.85
CA LEU A 218 -7.83 -9.37 2.63
C LEU A 218 -9.20 -9.03 2.02
N ARG A 219 -9.30 -8.88 0.70
CA ARG A 219 -10.56 -8.64 -0.01
C ARG A 219 -11.57 -9.77 0.20
N ASP A 220 -11.10 -11.01 0.23
CA ASP A 220 -11.95 -12.18 0.39
C ASP A 220 -12.59 -12.25 1.78
N THR A 221 -12.02 -11.60 2.80
CA THR A 221 -12.64 -11.53 4.14
C THR A 221 -14.02 -10.89 4.11
N LYS A 222 -14.28 -9.95 3.19
CA LYS A 222 -15.58 -9.26 3.02
C LYS A 222 -16.72 -10.18 2.58
N LYS A 223 -16.38 -11.33 2.00
CA LYS A 223 -17.37 -12.30 1.51
C LYS A 223 -17.95 -13.14 2.65
N ASN A 224 -17.27 -13.18 3.79
CA ASN A 224 -17.69 -13.95 4.94
C ASN A 224 -18.71 -13.16 5.77
N ILE A 225 -19.84 -13.80 6.07
CA ILE A 225 -20.89 -13.22 6.91
C ILE A 225 -21.13 -14.18 8.07
N TYR A 226 -20.86 -13.72 9.29
CA TYR A 226 -21.07 -14.50 10.51
C TYR A 226 -22.13 -13.81 11.37
N PRO A 227 -23.37 -14.32 11.42
CA PRO A 227 -24.38 -13.77 12.32
C PRO A 227 -23.91 -13.89 13.77
N LEU A 228 -24.20 -12.87 14.57
CA LEU A 228 -23.92 -12.88 16.00
C LEU A 228 -24.70 -14.03 16.66
N ARG A 229 -23.99 -14.97 17.27
CA ARG A 229 -24.57 -16.09 18.01
C ARG A 229 -24.89 -15.69 19.45
N GLU A 230 -25.90 -16.34 20.02
CA GLU A 230 -26.27 -16.19 21.44
C GLU A 230 -25.08 -16.51 22.35
N ASN A 231 -24.93 -15.75 23.46
CA ASN A 231 -23.80 -15.80 24.39
C ASN A 231 -22.44 -15.33 23.85
N TYR A 232 -22.39 -14.79 22.62
CA TYR A 232 -21.23 -14.08 22.08
C TYR A 232 -21.50 -12.57 22.02
N GLY A 233 -20.58 -11.81 21.43
CA GLY A 233 -20.68 -10.34 21.31
C GLY A 233 -19.61 -9.58 22.07
N TYR A 234 -18.65 -10.28 22.68
CA TYR A 234 -17.52 -9.66 23.36
C TYR A 234 -16.76 -8.75 22.40
N LYS A 235 -16.48 -7.52 22.82
CA LYS A 235 -15.77 -6.52 22.04
C LYS A 235 -14.39 -6.23 22.63
N ILE A 236 -13.39 -6.27 21.78
CA ILE A 236 -12.01 -5.93 22.11
C ILE A 236 -11.51 -4.80 21.22
N GLY A 237 -10.82 -3.83 21.79
CA GLY A 237 -10.31 -2.66 21.07
C GLY A 237 -8.80 -2.53 21.20
N GLY A 238 -8.10 -2.37 20.09
CA GLY A 238 -6.68 -2.04 20.07
C GLY A 238 -6.45 -0.57 19.73
N PHE A 239 -5.48 0.04 20.40
CA PHE A 239 -5.15 1.46 20.29
C PHE A 239 -3.64 1.67 20.09
N ASP A 240 -3.26 2.19 18.93
CA ASP A 240 -1.89 2.61 18.61
C ASP A 240 -1.80 4.13 18.72
N ILE A 241 -0.92 4.63 19.60
CA ILE A 241 -0.96 6.01 20.08
C ILE A 241 0.24 6.82 19.59
N ALA A 242 -0.07 7.90 18.88
CA ALA A 242 0.86 8.93 18.45
C ALA A 242 0.57 10.28 19.15
N ARG A 243 1.26 11.34 18.71
CA ARG A 243 1.09 12.70 19.27
C ARG A 243 1.16 13.79 18.20
N TYR A 244 2.25 14.56 18.17
CA TYR A 244 2.44 15.71 17.28
C TYR A 244 3.35 15.43 16.07
N GLY A 245 3.75 14.17 15.86
CA GLY A 245 4.52 13.76 14.68
C GLY A 245 3.62 13.44 13.48
N ASP A 246 4.24 12.86 12.44
CA ASP A 246 3.57 12.47 11.20
C ASP A 246 2.67 11.22 11.35
N ASP A 247 2.82 10.49 12.45
CA ASP A 247 2.00 9.31 12.74
C ASP A 247 0.65 9.70 13.33
N LYS A 248 -0.39 9.00 12.86
CA LYS A 248 -1.74 9.07 13.39
C LYS A 248 -1.90 8.11 14.57
N CYS A 249 -2.68 8.51 15.55
CA CYS A 249 -3.32 7.56 16.46
C CYS A 249 -4.34 6.73 15.68
N ALA A 250 -4.53 5.48 16.10
CA ALA A 250 -5.41 4.52 15.45
C ALA A 250 -6.17 3.68 16.48
N CYS A 251 -7.42 3.34 16.15
CA CYS A 251 -8.27 2.44 16.90
C CYS A 251 -8.92 1.42 15.97
N VAL A 252 -8.89 0.14 16.34
CA VAL A 252 -9.65 -0.93 15.69
C VAL A 252 -10.36 -1.75 16.75
N ILE A 253 -11.67 -1.97 16.57
CA ILE A 253 -12.49 -2.78 17.49
C ILE A 253 -13.01 -4.00 16.76
N LEU A 254 -12.83 -5.16 17.39
CA LEU A 254 -13.37 -6.44 16.96
C LEU A 254 -14.54 -6.84 17.85
N ARG A 255 -15.57 -7.43 17.25
CA ARG A 255 -16.66 -8.12 17.95
C ARG A 255 -16.56 -9.62 17.68
N GLN A 256 -16.72 -10.42 18.74
CA GLN A 256 -16.86 -11.87 18.64
C GLN A 256 -18.28 -12.21 18.18
N ASN A 257 -18.42 -12.86 17.03
CA ASN A 257 -19.72 -13.33 16.51
C ASN A 257 -19.96 -14.82 16.80
N GLY A 258 -18.92 -15.59 17.10
CA GLY A 258 -19.00 -16.98 17.55
C GLY A 258 -17.67 -17.46 18.13
N ALA A 259 -17.55 -18.76 18.45
CA ALA A 259 -16.37 -19.30 19.13
C ALA A 259 -15.04 -18.95 18.45
N LEU A 260 -15.01 -19.03 17.11
CA LEU A 260 -13.82 -18.74 16.30
C LEU A 260 -13.98 -17.48 15.45
N HIS A 261 -15.19 -16.94 15.32
CA HIS A 261 -15.51 -15.92 14.32
C HIS A 261 -15.54 -14.53 14.95
N TRP A 262 -14.78 -13.61 14.36
CA TRP A 262 -14.66 -12.22 14.76
C TRP A 262 -14.93 -11.29 13.58
N GLU A 263 -15.33 -10.06 13.87
CA GLU A 263 -15.65 -9.05 12.88
C GLU A 263 -15.09 -7.69 13.32
N GLN A 264 -14.41 -7.00 12.41
CA GLN A 264 -14.09 -5.59 12.58
C GLN A 264 -15.38 -4.76 12.52
N VAL A 265 -15.72 -4.10 13.63
CA VAL A 265 -16.96 -3.33 13.77
C VAL A 265 -16.73 -1.82 13.88
N PHE A 266 -15.49 -1.39 14.14
CA PHE A 266 -15.15 0.03 14.23
C PHE A 266 -13.68 0.26 13.87
N VAL A 267 -13.41 1.35 13.15
CA VAL A 267 -12.08 1.84 12.77
C VAL A 267 -12.10 3.36 12.91
N ASP A 268 -11.08 3.92 13.55
CA ASP A 268 -10.91 5.38 13.68
C ASP A 268 -9.42 5.76 13.66
N GLN A 269 -9.14 6.98 13.20
CA GLN A 269 -7.81 7.59 13.22
C GLN A 269 -7.89 9.07 13.60
N TRP A 270 -6.86 9.56 14.30
CA TRP A 270 -6.72 10.98 14.60
C TRP A 270 -5.27 11.39 14.79
N GLU A 271 -4.98 12.69 14.68
CA GLU A 271 -3.61 13.20 14.69
C GLU A 271 -3.55 14.58 15.34
N HIS A 272 -2.33 15.03 15.65
CA HIS A 272 -2.01 16.36 16.17
C HIS A 272 -2.80 16.74 17.44
N LYS A 273 -2.88 15.80 18.39
CA LYS A 273 -3.51 16.01 19.71
C LYS A 273 -2.53 15.69 20.83
N ASP A 274 -2.69 16.36 21.96
CA ASP A 274 -1.96 16.02 23.18
C ASP A 274 -2.49 14.71 23.81
N LEU A 275 -1.73 14.22 24.80
CA LEU A 275 -2.05 12.96 25.48
C LEU A 275 -3.29 13.06 26.36
N ASN A 276 -3.66 14.23 26.87
CA ASN A 276 -4.87 14.37 27.68
C ASN A 276 -6.11 14.22 26.79
N TYR A 277 -6.14 14.91 25.66
CA TYR A 277 -7.18 14.75 24.65
C TYR A 277 -7.24 13.30 24.17
N THR A 278 -6.09 12.71 23.81
CA THR A 278 -6.03 11.32 23.34
C THR A 278 -6.53 10.34 24.41
N THR A 279 -6.16 10.53 25.68
CA THR A 279 -6.67 9.69 26.80
C THR A 279 -8.19 9.80 26.93
N GLY A 280 -8.73 11.02 26.87
CA GLY A 280 -10.18 11.25 26.90
C GLY A 280 -10.90 10.58 25.72
N ARG A 281 -10.31 10.66 24.53
CA ARG A 281 -10.85 10.03 23.31
C ARG A 281 -10.83 8.52 23.38
N ILE A 282 -9.74 7.90 23.85
CA ILE A 282 -9.66 6.44 24.05
C ILE A 282 -10.81 5.97 24.95
N LEU A 283 -11.00 6.64 26.09
CA LEU A 283 -12.08 6.29 27.02
C LEU A 283 -13.47 6.49 26.41
N LEU A 284 -13.68 7.62 25.73
CA LEU A 284 -14.96 7.91 25.07
C LEU A 284 -15.29 6.84 24.03
N THR A 285 -14.35 6.55 23.13
CA THR A 285 -14.50 5.52 22.10
C THR A 285 -14.78 4.15 22.71
N SER A 286 -14.03 3.73 23.73
CA SER A 286 -14.28 2.44 24.40
C SER A 286 -15.67 2.37 25.01
N ASN A 287 -16.16 3.45 25.62
CA ASN A 287 -17.50 3.49 26.21
C ASN A 287 -18.61 3.49 25.15
N GLU A 288 -18.52 4.38 24.16
CA GLU A 288 -19.52 4.50 23.08
C GLU A 288 -19.66 3.21 22.27
N GLN A 289 -18.53 2.52 22.04
CA GLN A 289 -18.51 1.27 21.31
C GLN A 289 -18.80 0.05 22.21
N ASN A 290 -18.99 0.24 23.52
CA ASN A 290 -19.20 -0.82 24.51
C ASN A 290 -18.09 -1.88 24.47
N VAL A 291 -16.83 -1.43 24.47
CA VAL A 291 -15.66 -2.31 24.44
C VAL A 291 -15.47 -2.95 25.81
N ASN A 292 -15.42 -4.29 25.84
CA ASN A 292 -15.23 -5.03 27.07
C ASN A 292 -13.78 -5.01 27.54
N LYS A 293 -12.81 -5.07 26.61
CA LYS A 293 -11.38 -4.98 26.92
C LYS A 293 -10.62 -4.17 25.88
N SER A 294 -9.80 -3.23 26.34
CA SER A 294 -9.01 -2.35 25.49
C SER A 294 -7.52 -2.58 25.72
N ILE A 295 -6.74 -2.61 24.64
CA ILE A 295 -5.29 -2.77 24.69
C ILE A 295 -4.61 -1.58 24.02
N ILE A 296 -3.60 -1.01 24.69
CA ILE A 296 -2.91 0.22 24.28
C ILE A 296 -1.42 -0.08 24.15
N ASP A 297 -0.76 0.39 23.10
CA ASP A 297 0.71 0.31 22.99
C ASP A 297 1.42 1.00 24.18
N GLU A 298 2.16 0.22 24.97
CA GLU A 298 2.82 0.67 26.20
C GLU A 298 4.31 0.99 25.99
N ASP A 299 4.95 0.49 24.93
CA ASP A 299 6.41 0.65 24.77
C ASP A 299 6.83 2.08 24.38
N GLY A 300 5.88 2.93 24.01
CA GLY A 300 6.13 4.29 23.55
C GLY A 300 5.24 5.35 24.21
N ILE A 301 4.72 6.26 23.38
CA ILE A 301 3.92 7.41 23.83
C ILE A 301 2.61 6.98 24.51
N GLY A 302 2.08 5.80 24.15
CA GLY A 302 0.84 5.27 24.71
C GLY A 302 0.92 4.86 26.20
N ALA A 303 2.12 4.75 26.78
CA ALA A 303 2.31 4.49 28.21
C ALA A 303 1.57 5.50 29.10
N GLY A 304 1.61 6.79 28.74
CA GLY A 304 0.96 7.86 29.53
C GLY A 304 -0.57 7.71 29.60
N PRO A 305 -1.27 7.63 28.44
CA PRO A 305 -2.70 7.32 28.41
C PRO A 305 -3.06 6.00 29.12
N PHE A 306 -2.27 4.94 28.91
CA PHE A 306 -2.48 3.66 29.58
C PHE A 306 -2.40 3.79 31.11
N ASP A 307 -1.33 4.38 31.64
CA ASP A 307 -1.15 4.60 33.08
C ASP A 307 -2.29 5.43 33.68
N THR A 308 -2.73 6.47 32.96
CA THR A 308 -3.83 7.34 33.41
C THR A 308 -5.14 6.56 33.53
N LEU A 309 -5.46 5.71 32.55
CA LEU A 309 -6.71 4.94 32.52
C LEU A 309 -6.67 3.76 33.50
N ASN A 310 -5.63 2.92 33.42
CA ASN A 310 -5.53 1.71 34.24
C ASN A 310 -5.20 2.04 35.70
N LYS A 311 -4.06 2.68 35.96
CA LYS A 311 -3.59 2.95 37.33
C LYS A 311 -4.26 4.18 37.93
N GLY A 312 -4.36 5.27 37.16
CA GLY A 312 -4.91 6.54 37.63
C GLY A 312 -6.41 6.50 37.91
N ARG A 313 -7.18 5.75 37.11
CA ARG A 313 -8.64 5.62 37.25
C ARG A 313 -9.11 4.24 37.71
N GLY A 314 -8.22 3.27 37.87
CA GLY A 314 -8.56 1.91 38.29
C GLY A 314 -9.30 1.09 37.22
N LEU A 315 -9.26 1.50 35.95
CA LEU A 315 -9.99 0.84 34.86
C LEU A 315 -9.21 -0.38 34.35
N GLN A 316 -9.38 -1.51 35.03
CA GLN A 316 -8.67 -2.77 34.75
C GLN A 316 -8.96 -3.39 33.39
N ASN A 317 -10.02 -2.94 32.71
CA ASN A 317 -10.34 -3.35 31.35
C ASN A 317 -9.40 -2.73 30.29
N PHE A 318 -8.59 -1.73 30.65
CA PHE A 318 -7.49 -1.25 29.82
C PHE A 318 -6.20 -1.97 30.19
N VAL A 319 -5.51 -2.55 29.21
CA VAL A 319 -4.23 -3.26 29.38
C VAL A 319 -3.16 -2.73 28.43
N GLY A 320 -1.90 -2.88 28.82
CA GLY A 320 -0.75 -2.49 28.00
C GLY A 320 -0.33 -3.60 27.04
N PHE A 321 -0.03 -3.24 25.79
CA PHE A 321 0.68 -4.09 24.85
C PHE A 321 2.16 -3.75 24.89
N ARG A 322 2.99 -4.77 25.10
CA ARG A 322 4.45 -4.64 24.96
C ARG A 322 4.91 -5.54 23.81
N ASN A 323 5.94 -5.08 23.11
CA ASN A 323 6.56 -5.77 21.99
C ASN A 323 8.02 -6.18 22.30
N PRO A 324 8.27 -6.96 23.37
CA PRO A 324 9.62 -7.42 23.66
C PRO A 324 10.10 -8.38 22.56
N ALA A 325 11.42 -8.45 22.40
CA ALA A 325 12.04 -9.56 21.71
C ALA A 325 11.70 -10.87 22.43
N ILE A 326 11.28 -11.88 21.69
CA ILE A 326 10.97 -13.20 22.24
C ILE A 326 12.24 -14.04 22.18
N GLY A 327 12.58 -14.73 23.28
CA GLY A 327 13.71 -15.63 23.33
C GLY A 327 13.56 -16.80 22.36
N TYR A 328 14.66 -17.29 21.78
CA TYR A 328 14.61 -18.41 20.82
C TYR A 328 14.03 -19.70 21.43
N SER A 329 14.27 -19.93 22.73
CA SER A 329 13.69 -21.04 23.49
C SER A 329 12.17 -20.96 23.63
N GLU A 330 11.61 -19.76 23.68
CA GLU A 330 10.17 -19.52 23.83
C GLU A 330 9.44 -19.58 22.49
N ASN A 331 10.05 -19.02 21.43
CA ASN A 331 9.47 -19.07 20.09
C ASN A 331 10.53 -19.20 19.00
N LYS A 332 10.51 -20.35 18.33
CA LYS A 332 11.42 -20.69 17.22
C LYS A 332 11.00 -20.10 15.87
N SER A 333 9.82 -19.48 15.78
CA SER A 333 9.25 -19.01 14.51
C SER A 333 9.22 -17.49 14.39
N PHE A 334 9.04 -16.77 15.49
CA PHE A 334 8.82 -15.31 15.49
C PHE A 334 9.73 -14.58 16.48
N GLY A 335 10.27 -13.44 16.04
CA GLY A 335 11.27 -12.68 16.80
C GLY A 335 10.70 -11.78 17.91
N ASN A 336 9.43 -11.37 17.84
CA ASN A 336 8.79 -10.48 18.82
C ASN A 336 7.26 -10.65 18.88
N ALA A 337 6.64 -10.04 19.89
CA ALA A 337 5.19 -10.19 20.14
C ALA A 337 4.32 -9.58 19.03
N ARG A 338 4.72 -8.45 18.43
CA ARG A 338 4.05 -7.84 17.28
C ARG A 338 3.99 -8.82 16.11
N THR A 339 5.12 -9.44 15.77
CA THR A 339 5.19 -10.42 14.67
C THR A 339 4.36 -11.65 14.98
N LEU A 340 4.46 -12.20 16.20
CA LEU A 340 3.66 -13.35 16.62
C LEU A 340 2.16 -13.09 16.41
N ASN A 341 1.66 -11.95 16.90
CA ASN A 341 0.23 -11.63 16.79
C ASN A 341 -0.19 -11.24 15.37
N ALA A 342 0.71 -10.68 14.55
CA ALA A 342 0.46 -10.47 13.13
C ALA A 342 0.29 -11.79 12.37
N TYR A 343 1.04 -12.83 12.73
CA TYR A 343 0.87 -14.16 12.15
C TYR A 343 -0.37 -14.89 12.69
N LYS A 344 -0.80 -14.63 13.94
CA LYS A 344 -2.13 -15.05 14.41
C LYS A 344 -3.24 -14.41 13.59
N LEU A 345 -3.15 -13.10 13.34
CA LEU A 345 -4.08 -12.39 12.45
C LEU A 345 -4.10 -13.01 11.04
N LYS A 346 -2.93 -13.33 10.48
CA LYS A 346 -2.82 -14.03 9.20
C LYS A 346 -3.52 -15.38 9.19
N ASP A 347 -3.30 -16.20 10.22
CA ASP A 347 -3.97 -17.49 10.36
C ASP A 347 -5.50 -17.33 10.44
N MET A 348 -5.98 -16.34 11.18
CA MET A 348 -7.41 -16.04 11.27
C MET A 348 -8.00 -15.64 9.91
N ILE A 349 -7.33 -14.76 9.16
CA ILE A 349 -7.78 -14.36 7.82
C ILE A 349 -7.82 -15.57 6.88
N MET A 350 -6.76 -16.37 6.84
CA MET A 350 -6.68 -17.55 5.97
C MET A 350 -7.74 -18.60 6.28
N LYS A 351 -8.13 -18.75 7.55
CA LYS A 351 -9.19 -19.67 7.98
C LYS A 351 -10.59 -19.06 7.87
N GLY A 352 -10.71 -17.81 7.42
CA GLY A 352 -11.98 -17.09 7.36
C GLY A 352 -12.52 -16.68 8.72
N HIS A 353 -11.74 -16.77 9.80
CA HIS A 353 -12.18 -16.51 11.17
C HIS A 353 -12.33 -15.01 11.51
N LEU A 354 -11.82 -14.11 10.66
CA LEU A 354 -11.92 -12.67 10.86
C LEU A 354 -12.45 -11.98 9.60
N VAL A 355 -13.48 -11.16 9.77
CA VAL A 355 -14.04 -10.28 8.73
C VAL A 355 -13.48 -8.88 8.88
N ILE A 356 -12.93 -8.31 7.80
CA ILE A 356 -12.44 -6.93 7.74
C ILE A 356 -13.09 -6.21 6.56
N THR A 357 -13.75 -5.09 6.83
CA THR A 357 -14.51 -4.36 5.78
C THR A 357 -13.92 -3.00 5.46
N ASP A 358 -13.24 -2.36 6.41
CA ASP A 358 -12.66 -1.04 6.23
C ASP A 358 -11.51 -1.02 5.19
N GLU A 359 -11.62 -0.13 4.20
CA GLU A 359 -10.66 -0.05 3.10
C GLU A 359 -9.31 0.55 3.51
N ASN A 360 -9.26 1.44 4.51
CA ASN A 360 -8.01 2.05 4.95
C ASN A 360 -7.18 1.04 5.76
N LEU A 361 -7.84 0.27 6.64
CA LEU A 361 -7.23 -0.83 7.35
C LEU A 361 -6.70 -1.90 6.39
N ILE A 362 -7.47 -2.28 5.35
CA ILE A 362 -7.00 -3.21 4.32
C ILE A 362 -5.75 -2.68 3.61
N LYS A 363 -5.75 -1.40 3.21
CA LYS A 363 -4.57 -0.76 2.60
C LYS A 363 -3.36 -0.83 3.51
N GLU A 364 -3.47 -0.47 4.79
CA GLU A 364 -2.35 -0.55 5.72
C GLU A 364 -1.86 -1.99 5.90
N LEU A 365 -2.75 -2.97 6.01
CA LEU A 365 -2.38 -4.39 6.12
C LEU A 365 -1.57 -4.89 4.91
N THR A 366 -1.85 -4.41 3.69
CA THR A 366 -1.04 -4.77 2.51
C THR A 366 0.38 -4.22 2.54
N THR A 367 0.67 -3.21 3.37
CA THR A 367 2.02 -2.66 3.50
C THR A 367 2.90 -3.46 4.47
N LEU A 368 2.32 -4.38 5.25
CA LEU A 368 3.06 -5.16 6.23
C LEU A 368 3.99 -6.17 5.54
N LYS A 369 5.29 -5.97 5.75
CA LYS A 369 6.36 -6.84 5.27
C LYS A 369 7.10 -7.50 6.43
N TYR A 370 7.70 -8.65 6.17
CA TYR A 370 8.57 -9.35 7.10
C TYR A 370 9.95 -9.60 6.51
N THR A 371 10.92 -9.79 7.39
CA THR A 371 12.26 -10.28 7.10
C THR A 371 12.61 -11.36 8.13
N PHE A 372 13.88 -11.74 8.18
CA PHE A 372 14.40 -12.71 9.13
C PHE A 372 15.38 -12.06 10.11
N ASP A 373 15.27 -12.41 11.39
CA ASP A 373 16.26 -12.04 12.39
C ASP A 373 17.54 -12.89 12.24
N HIS A 374 18.56 -12.61 13.06
CA HIS A 374 19.84 -13.35 13.06
C HIS A 374 19.69 -14.85 13.36
N ASN A 375 18.57 -15.27 13.97
CA ASN A 375 18.24 -16.67 14.23
C ASN A 375 17.32 -17.26 13.17
N GLN A 376 17.18 -16.61 12.01
CA GLN A 376 16.33 -17.03 10.88
C GLN A 376 14.84 -17.12 11.23
N ARG A 377 14.40 -16.39 12.26
CA ARG A 377 12.98 -16.29 12.64
C ARG A 377 12.35 -15.11 11.93
N ARG A 378 11.06 -15.22 11.62
CA ARG A 378 10.31 -14.14 10.99
C ARG A 378 10.21 -12.95 11.96
N ILE A 379 10.39 -11.76 11.41
CA ILE A 379 10.19 -10.49 12.12
C ILE A 379 9.60 -9.46 11.16
N LEU A 380 8.56 -8.74 11.58
CA LEU A 380 8.01 -7.64 10.78
C LEU A 380 9.02 -6.51 10.64
N ILE A 381 9.05 -5.88 9.47
CA ILE A 381 9.81 -4.65 9.24
C ILE A 381 9.35 -3.59 10.26
N SER A 382 10.32 -2.90 10.87
CA SER A 382 10.05 -1.88 11.90
C SER A 382 9.45 -0.62 11.28
N LYS A 383 8.67 0.14 12.07
CA LYS A 383 8.14 1.46 11.64
C LYS A 383 9.26 2.38 11.17
N GLU A 384 10.41 2.37 11.86
CA GLU A 384 11.58 3.16 11.48
C GLU A 384 12.09 2.80 10.07
N LYS A 385 12.23 1.50 9.76
CA LYS A 385 12.66 1.06 8.42
C LYS A 385 11.61 1.40 7.36
N MET A 386 10.31 1.27 7.66
CA MET A 386 9.23 1.67 6.75
C MET A 386 9.33 3.16 6.40
N ARG A 387 9.55 4.04 7.39
CA ARG A 387 9.74 5.48 7.15
C ARG A 387 10.95 5.77 6.26
N THR A 388 12.07 5.09 6.49
CA THR A 388 13.27 5.19 5.62
C THR A 388 12.96 4.80 4.17
N ASP A 389 12.04 3.85 3.97
CA ASP A 389 11.60 3.40 2.65
C ASP A 389 10.45 4.24 2.07
N ASN A 390 10.12 5.38 2.69
CA ASN A 390 8.96 6.23 2.35
C ASN A 390 7.61 5.49 2.36
N ILE A 391 7.49 4.44 3.18
CA ILE A 391 6.24 3.74 3.44
C ILE A 391 5.61 4.33 4.71
N PRO A 392 4.35 4.81 4.67
CA PRO A 392 3.66 5.30 5.86
C PRO A 392 3.57 4.27 6.99
N SER A 393 3.57 4.73 8.24
CA SER A 393 3.40 3.86 9.41
C SER A 393 2.03 3.17 9.41
N PRO A 394 1.96 1.85 9.67
CA PRO A 394 0.73 1.06 9.56
C PRO A 394 -0.06 1.05 10.89
N ASN A 395 -0.47 2.22 11.37
CA ASN A 395 -1.02 2.39 12.72
C ASN A 395 -2.36 1.66 12.95
N LEU A 396 -3.27 1.60 11.96
CA LEU A 396 -4.48 0.77 12.02
C LEU A 396 -4.15 -0.71 12.05
N ALA A 397 -3.16 -1.14 11.26
CA ALA A 397 -2.76 -2.53 11.24
C ALA A 397 -2.16 -2.95 12.59
N ASP A 398 -1.33 -2.10 13.20
CA ASP A 398 -0.77 -2.34 14.53
C ASP A 398 -1.86 -2.33 15.62
N ALA A 399 -2.83 -1.41 15.56
CA ALA A 399 -4.01 -1.42 16.43
C ALA A 399 -4.79 -2.74 16.32
N LEU A 400 -5.02 -3.25 15.10
CA LEU A 400 -5.67 -4.54 14.88
C LEU A 400 -4.83 -5.71 15.44
N ILE A 401 -3.52 -5.72 15.21
CA ILE A 401 -2.60 -6.77 15.71
C ILE A 401 -2.65 -6.83 17.24
N MET A 402 -2.69 -5.68 17.91
CA MET A 402 -2.83 -5.62 19.37
C MET A 402 -4.19 -6.16 19.80
N ALA A 403 -5.29 -5.75 19.17
CA ALA A 403 -6.62 -6.30 19.47
C ALA A 403 -6.64 -7.83 19.35
N VAL A 404 -6.07 -8.40 18.28
CA VAL A 404 -5.96 -9.85 18.07
C VAL A 404 -5.19 -10.55 19.19
N SER A 405 -4.22 -9.90 19.82
CA SER A 405 -3.46 -10.49 20.93
C SER A 405 -4.33 -10.85 22.14
N LEU A 406 -5.47 -10.17 22.33
CA LEU A 406 -6.41 -10.43 23.43
C LEU A 406 -7.30 -11.65 23.19
N ILE A 407 -7.47 -12.11 21.94
CA ILE A 407 -8.45 -13.16 21.60
C ILE A 407 -8.20 -14.45 22.38
N GLY A 408 -6.94 -14.87 22.51
CA GLY A 408 -6.60 -16.09 23.23
C GLY A 408 -6.99 -16.05 24.71
N GLU A 409 -6.85 -14.88 25.34
CA GLU A 409 -7.26 -14.68 26.74
C GLU A 409 -8.78 -14.74 26.89
N ILE A 410 -9.53 -14.12 25.97
CA ILE A 410 -10.99 -14.15 25.98
C ILE A 410 -11.53 -15.57 25.81
N ASN A 411 -10.98 -16.33 24.86
CA ASN A 411 -11.38 -17.71 24.64
C ASN A 411 -11.13 -18.57 25.89
N TYR A 412 -9.96 -18.42 26.53
CA TYR A 412 -9.64 -19.15 27.76
C TYR A 412 -10.57 -18.78 28.94
N ALA A 413 -10.88 -17.49 29.11
CA ALA A 413 -11.80 -17.01 30.13
C ALA A 413 -13.23 -17.57 29.93
N GLN A 414 -13.67 -17.68 28.67
CA GLN A 414 -14.97 -18.28 28.34
C GLN A 414 -14.97 -19.79 28.61
N GLU A 415 -13.93 -20.52 28.18
CA GLU A 415 -13.82 -21.97 28.42
C GLU A 415 -13.82 -22.32 29.92
N THR A 416 -13.11 -21.55 30.74
CA THR A 416 -13.07 -21.74 32.20
C THR A 416 -14.42 -21.41 32.87
N GLN A 417 -15.17 -20.42 32.36
CA GLN A 417 -16.53 -20.14 32.83
C GLN A 417 -17.53 -21.28 32.52
N PHE A 418 -17.40 -21.93 31.35
CA PHE A 418 -18.24 -23.09 31.00
C PHE A 418 -17.92 -24.33 31.85
N GLN A 419 -16.66 -24.53 32.26
CA GLN A 419 -16.27 -25.63 33.15
C GLN A 419 -16.77 -25.48 34.60
N HIS A 420 -17.17 -24.27 34.99
CA HIS A 420 -17.66 -23.96 36.35
C HIS A 420 -19.18 -23.79 36.45
N GLN A 421 -19.94 -24.09 35.39
CA GLN A 421 -21.38 -24.30 35.54
C GLN A 421 -21.62 -25.56 36.38
N PRO A 422 -22.51 -25.52 37.40
CA PRO A 422 -22.81 -26.71 38.18
C PRO A 422 -23.26 -27.80 37.22
N GLN A 423 -22.54 -28.92 37.18
CA GLN A 423 -23.07 -30.14 36.60
C GLN A 423 -24.37 -30.40 37.36
N TYR A 424 -25.51 -30.25 36.68
CA TYR A 424 -26.76 -30.79 37.19
C TYR A 424 -26.47 -32.23 37.57
N SER A 425 -26.62 -32.54 38.85
CA SER A 425 -26.41 -33.86 39.39
C SER A 425 -27.16 -34.85 38.48
N LYS A 426 -26.44 -35.82 37.94
CA LYS A 426 -27.04 -37.03 37.35
C LYS A 426 -27.80 -37.76 38.46
N ASP A 427 -28.98 -37.26 38.80
CA ASP A 427 -29.99 -37.91 39.65
C ASP A 427 -31.28 -37.06 39.59
N SER A 428 -31.82 -36.91 38.39
CA SER A 428 -33.27 -36.78 38.23
C SER A 428 -33.64 -37.61 37.01
N ASN A 429 -34.01 -38.84 37.33
CA ASN A 429 -34.46 -39.88 36.43
C ASN A 429 -35.68 -39.39 35.64
N LEU A 430 -35.45 -38.84 34.44
CA LEU A 430 -36.47 -38.33 33.51
C LEU A 430 -37.52 -39.38 33.12
N PHE A 431 -37.25 -40.66 33.38
CA PHE A 431 -38.19 -41.77 33.15
C PHE A 431 -39.23 -41.95 34.26
N ASN A 432 -38.99 -41.48 35.49
CA ASN A 432 -39.97 -41.59 36.58
C ASN A 432 -41.01 -40.46 36.59
N LEU A 433 -40.75 -39.35 35.88
CA LEU A 433 -41.69 -38.22 35.75
C LEU A 433 -42.73 -38.42 34.64
N ALA A 434 -42.58 -39.42 33.78
CA ALA A 434 -43.48 -39.68 32.65
C ALA A 434 -44.58 -40.71 32.92
N GLY A 435 -44.60 -41.38 34.09
CA GLY A 435 -45.71 -42.26 34.48
C GLY A 435 -45.99 -43.43 33.54
N ILE A 436 -44.98 -43.94 32.83
CA ILE A 436 -45.10 -45.13 31.98
C ILE A 436 -44.49 -46.31 32.77
N LYS A 437 -45.33 -47.28 33.13
CA LYS A 437 -44.90 -48.57 33.68
C LYS A 437 -44.36 -49.48 32.59
#